data_AF-M1WK88-F1
#
_entry.id   AF-M1WK88-F1
#
_cell.length_a   1.000
_cell.length_b   1.000
_cell.length_c   1.000
_cell.angle_alpha   90.00
_cell.angle_beta   90.00
_cell.angle_gamma   90.00
#
_symmetry.space_group_name_H-M   'P 1'
#
loop_
_entity.id
_entity.type
_entity.pdbx_description
1 polymer ?
#
loop_
_entity_poly.entity_id
_entity_poly.type
_entity_poly.pdbx_seq_one_letter_code
_entity_poly.pdbx_strand_id
1 'polypeptide(L)'
;MLDMLDSEIWIGLALLTAGLYCVKYMQSRGSNTVYRISSESLERSKQVMLKVLPLIENDDENEHSLLDERRLPYTKDDIKSAAKILAYFYWKKNQGNELSRVKNAYISLARFQSKDLELEIQAHKLAKEKKSLTREFEYYIARTRFNRDKAA
;
A
#
# COMPACT_ATOMS: atom_id res chain seq x y z
N MET A 1 -55.21 -23.03 15.67
CA MET A 1 -55.23 -21.81 14.82
C MET A 1 -54.11 -20.85 15.17
N LEU A 2 -53.84 -20.60 16.47
CA LEU A 2 -52.69 -19.78 16.91
C LEU A 2 -51.32 -20.36 16.51
N ASP A 3 -51.13 -21.69 16.58
CA ASP A 3 -49.84 -22.33 16.21
C ASP A 3 -49.48 -22.21 14.72
N MET A 4 -50.47 -22.11 13.81
CA MET A 4 -50.19 -21.91 12.39
C MET A 4 -49.68 -20.50 12.11
N LEU A 5 -50.31 -19.49 12.74
CA LEU A 5 -49.90 -18.08 12.59
C LEU A 5 -48.48 -17.85 13.13
N ASP A 6 -48.12 -18.48 14.24
CA ASP A 6 -46.76 -18.41 14.79
C ASP A 6 -45.74 -19.02 13.82
N SER A 7 -46.04 -20.20 13.26
CA SER A 7 -45.16 -20.87 12.30
C SER A 7 -44.92 -20.04 11.03
N GLU A 8 -45.95 -19.35 10.52
CA GLU A 8 -45.86 -18.50 9.34
C GLU A 8 -45.00 -17.25 9.59
N ILE A 9 -45.10 -16.65 10.79
CA ILE A 9 -44.27 -15.51 11.19
C ILE A 9 -42.80 -15.92 11.29
N TRP A 10 -42.51 -17.07 11.90
CA TRP A 10 -41.15 -17.60 12.01
C TRP A 10 -40.55 -17.96 10.65
N ILE A 11 -41.34 -18.55 9.74
CA ILE A 11 -40.91 -18.84 8.37
C ILE A 11 -40.62 -17.54 7.62
N GLY A 12 -41.48 -16.53 7.73
CA GLY A 12 -41.27 -15.21 7.12
C GLY A 12 -39.97 -14.55 7.60
N LEU A 13 -39.69 -14.63 8.91
CA LEU A 13 -38.46 -14.09 9.51
C LEU A 13 -37.21 -14.82 9.01
N ALA A 14 -37.27 -16.15 8.88
CA ALA A 14 -36.17 -16.96 8.35
C ALA A 14 -35.90 -16.65 6.87
N LEU A 15 -36.95 -16.46 6.07
CA LEU A 15 -36.84 -16.14 4.64
C LEU A 15 -36.25 -14.74 4.42
N LEU A 16 -36.67 -13.78 5.25
CA LEU A 16 -36.16 -12.41 5.22
C LEU A 16 -34.68 -12.34 5.62
N THR A 17 -34.28 -13.06 6.67
CA THR A 17 -32.88 -13.13 7.10
C THR A 17 -31.99 -13.84 6.07
N ALA A 18 -32.46 -14.93 5.47
CA ALA A 18 -31.76 -15.59 4.37
C ALA A 18 -31.62 -14.67 3.14
N GLY A 19 -32.67 -13.93 2.79
CA GLY A 19 -32.65 -12.94 1.71
C GLY A 19 -31.62 -11.84 1.93
N LEU A 20 -31.61 -11.24 3.12
CA LEU A 20 -30.61 -10.24 3.50
C LEU A 20 -29.19 -10.79 3.45
N TYR A 21 -29.00 -12.05 3.87
CA TYR A 21 -27.69 -12.71 3.81
C TYR A 21 -27.22 -12.92 2.37
N CYS A 22 -28.11 -13.34 1.47
CA CYS A 22 -27.84 -13.45 0.04
C CYS A 22 -27.48 -12.10 -0.59
N VAL A 23 -28.21 -11.03 -0.28
CA VAL A 23 -27.90 -9.68 -0.79
C VAL A 23 -26.52 -9.22 -0.30
N LYS A 24 -26.20 -9.42 0.99
CA LYS A 24 -24.88 -9.11 1.55
C LYS A 24 -23.78 -9.93 0.88
N TYR A 25 -24.02 -11.21 0.61
CA TYR A 25 -23.08 -12.09 -0.09
C TYR A 25 -22.83 -11.62 -1.53
N MET A 26 -23.87 -11.19 -2.24
CA MET A 26 -23.76 -10.64 -3.59
C MET A 26 -23.02 -9.30 -3.62
N GLN A 27 -23.26 -8.40 -2.65
CA GLN A 27 -22.49 -7.15 -2.53
C GLN A 27 -21.02 -7.40 -2.14
N SER A 28 -20.74 -8.46 -1.39
CA SER A 28 -19.37 -8.84 -0.99
C SER A 28 -18.54 -9.44 -2.13
N ARG A 29 -19.16 -9.81 -3.26
CA ARG A 29 -18.48 -10.15 -4.53
C ARG A 29 -17.92 -8.90 -5.23
N GLY A 30 -17.29 -8.01 -4.47
CA GLY A 30 -16.54 -6.89 -5.01
C GLY A 30 -15.55 -7.38 -6.06
N SER A 31 -15.54 -6.70 -7.21
CA SER A 31 -14.67 -6.99 -8.34
C SER A 31 -13.23 -7.16 -7.88
N ASN A 32 -12.65 -8.35 -8.05
CA ASN A 32 -11.22 -8.55 -7.90
C ASN A 32 -10.52 -7.71 -8.97
N THR A 33 -10.08 -6.51 -8.62
CA THR A 33 -9.25 -5.69 -9.50
C THR A 33 -7.91 -6.39 -9.67
N VAL A 34 -7.79 -7.15 -10.76
CA VAL A 34 -6.53 -7.77 -11.15
C VAL A 34 -5.63 -6.65 -11.65
N TYR A 35 -4.66 -6.26 -10.82
CA TYR A 35 -3.62 -5.32 -11.22
C TYR A 35 -2.74 -5.98 -12.30
N ARG A 36 -3.08 -5.75 -13.57
CA ARG A 36 -2.22 -6.06 -14.70
C ARG A 36 -1.20 -4.93 -14.82
N ILE A 37 -0.02 -5.13 -14.25
CA ILE A 37 1.11 -4.23 -14.45
C ILE A 37 1.62 -4.45 -15.88
N SER A 38 1.55 -3.43 -16.72
CA SER A 38 2.17 -3.48 -18.04
C SER A 38 3.69 -3.51 -17.91
N SER A 39 4.38 -4.15 -18.85
CA SER A 39 5.85 -4.17 -18.92
C SER A 39 6.42 -2.76 -18.97
N GLU A 40 5.76 -1.85 -19.68
CA GLU A 40 6.13 -0.44 -19.79
C GLU A 40 6.06 0.29 -18.43
N SER A 41 5.00 0.08 -17.65
CA SER A 41 4.90 0.68 -16.31
C SER A 41 5.95 0.12 -15.35
N LEU A 42 6.33 -1.16 -15.48
CA LEU A 42 7.39 -1.76 -14.69
C LEU A 42 8.75 -1.14 -15.03
N GLU A 43 9.06 -1.00 -16.32
CA GLU A 43 10.33 -0.41 -16.78
C GLU A 43 10.45 1.05 -16.37
N ARG A 44 9.37 1.83 -16.52
CA ARG A 44 9.30 3.22 -16.05
C ARG A 44 9.53 3.31 -14.54
N SER A 45 8.91 2.41 -13.77
CA SER A 45 9.09 2.36 -12.32
C SER A 45 10.53 2.01 -11.93
N LYS A 46 11.19 1.09 -12.67
CA LYS A 46 12.62 0.79 -12.47
C LYS A 46 13.49 2.02 -12.73
N GLN A 47 13.25 2.75 -13.81
CA GLN A 47 14.01 3.96 -14.14
C GLN A 47 13.89 5.03 -13.05
N VAL A 48 12.68 5.23 -12.50
CA VAL A 48 12.46 6.14 -11.38
C VAL A 48 13.28 5.70 -10.17
N MET A 49 13.18 4.43 -9.77
CA MET A 49 13.91 3.93 -8.60
C MET A 49 15.42 3.92 -8.79
N LEU A 50 15.94 3.63 -9.98
CA LEU A 50 17.38 3.66 -10.26
C LEU A 50 18.00 5.05 -10.07
N LYS A 51 17.23 6.12 -10.29
CA LYS A 51 17.67 7.49 -10.05
C LYS A 51 17.56 7.90 -8.58
N VAL A 52 16.67 7.28 -7.83
CA VAL A 52 16.39 7.62 -6.41
C VAL A 52 17.24 6.79 -5.45
N LEU A 53 17.48 5.51 -5.74
CA LEU A 53 18.25 4.60 -4.88
C LEU A 53 19.64 5.15 -4.51
N PRO A 54 20.44 5.71 -5.44
CA PRO A 54 21.74 6.28 -5.09
C PRO A 54 21.65 7.45 -4.12
N LEU A 55 20.54 8.21 -4.10
CA LEU A 55 20.34 9.33 -3.18
C LEU A 55 20.02 8.87 -1.75
N ILE A 56 19.63 7.60 -1.61
CA ILE A 56 19.23 7.01 -0.32
C ILE A 56 20.35 6.13 0.22
N GLU A 57 21.00 5.33 -0.63
CA GLU A 57 22.02 4.35 -0.25
C GLU A 57 23.41 4.97 -0.04
N ASN A 58 23.78 6.00 -0.80
CA ASN A 58 25.09 6.65 -0.61
C ASN A 58 25.13 7.54 0.65
N ASP A 59 23.99 7.77 1.29
CA ASP A 59 23.84 8.62 2.48
C ASP A 59 23.71 7.78 3.78
N ASP A 60 24.10 6.50 3.73
CA ASP A 60 24.02 5.52 4.82
C ASP A 60 24.86 5.88 6.06
N GLU A 61 25.82 6.81 5.94
CA GLU A 61 26.58 7.29 7.11
C GLU A 61 25.75 8.18 8.05
N ASN A 62 24.59 8.69 7.61
CA ASN A 62 23.72 9.49 8.46
C ASN A 62 22.23 9.16 8.22
N GLU A 63 21.75 8.09 8.84
CA GLU A 63 20.32 7.70 8.84
C GLU A 63 19.40 8.82 9.38
N HIS A 64 19.96 9.79 10.11
CA HIS A 64 19.29 10.97 10.67
C HIS A 64 19.45 12.25 9.85
N SER A 65 20.19 12.23 8.73
CA SER A 65 20.40 13.43 7.92
C SER A 65 19.15 13.75 7.10
N LEU A 66 18.67 14.99 7.28
CA LEU A 66 17.57 15.59 6.54
C LEU A 66 18.08 16.02 5.17
N LEU A 67 17.36 15.61 4.12
CA LEU A 67 17.69 15.91 2.74
C LEU A 67 16.73 16.94 2.17
N ASP A 68 17.26 17.76 1.27
CA ASP A 68 16.44 18.73 0.56
C ASP A 68 15.53 18.02 -0.43
N GLU A 69 14.22 18.25 -0.33
CA GLU A 69 13.23 17.73 -1.28
C GLU A 69 13.54 18.11 -2.73
N ARG A 70 14.19 19.27 -2.97
CA ARG A 70 14.58 19.71 -4.32
C ARG A 70 15.67 18.84 -4.96
N ARG A 71 16.33 17.97 -4.19
CA ARG A 71 17.30 17.00 -4.72
C ARG A 71 16.63 15.79 -5.37
N LEU A 72 15.32 15.61 -5.18
CA LEU A 72 14.61 14.49 -5.80
C LEU A 72 14.42 14.75 -7.31
N PRO A 73 14.76 13.77 -8.16
CA PRO A 73 14.56 13.88 -9.61
C PRO A 73 13.08 13.74 -10.02
N TYR A 74 12.24 13.25 -9.11
CA TYR A 74 10.81 13.03 -9.32
C TYR A 74 10.04 13.45 -8.07
N THR A 75 8.73 13.66 -8.19
CA THR A 75 7.90 13.97 -7.03
C THR A 75 7.83 12.77 -6.09
N LYS A 76 7.61 13.01 -4.79
CA LYS A 76 7.44 11.91 -3.82
C LYS A 76 6.34 10.93 -4.22
N ASP A 77 5.26 11.41 -4.80
CA ASP A 77 4.12 10.56 -5.17
C ASP A 77 4.42 9.67 -6.38
N ASP A 78 5.21 10.15 -7.34
CA ASP A 78 5.71 9.32 -8.45
C ASP A 78 6.62 8.21 -7.93
N ILE A 79 7.51 8.54 -6.99
CA ILE A 79 8.45 7.57 -6.40
C ILE A 79 7.68 6.54 -5.57
N LYS A 80 6.69 6.96 -4.77
CA LYS A 80 5.82 6.03 -4.02
C LYS A 80 5.09 5.08 -4.97
N SER A 81 4.57 5.58 -6.08
CA SER A 81 3.86 4.79 -7.07
C SER A 81 4.77 3.77 -7.75
N ALA A 82 5.97 4.20 -8.17
CA ALA A 82 6.99 3.34 -8.75
C ALA A 82 7.44 2.25 -7.76
N ALA A 83 7.67 2.62 -6.50
CA ALA A 83 8.06 1.70 -5.44
C ALA A 83 6.96 0.67 -5.15
N LYS A 84 5.67 1.05 -5.13
CA LYS A 84 4.55 0.10 -4.96
C LYS A 84 4.50 -0.93 -6.09
N ILE A 85 4.64 -0.48 -7.35
CA ILE A 85 4.68 -1.36 -8.53
C ILE A 85 5.83 -2.37 -8.41
N LEU A 86 7.03 -1.91 -8.06
CA LEU A 86 8.19 -2.77 -7.90
C LEU A 86 8.08 -3.70 -6.70
N ALA A 87 7.53 -3.22 -5.59
CA ALA A 87 7.30 -4.03 -4.40
C ALA A 87 6.34 -5.19 -4.71
N TYR A 88 5.26 -4.95 -5.46
CA TYR A 88 4.39 -6.02 -5.94
C TYR A 88 5.13 -7.00 -6.87
N PHE A 89 5.93 -6.49 -7.82
CA PHE A 89 6.70 -7.31 -8.73
C PHE A 89 7.70 -8.23 -7.99
N TYR A 90 8.50 -7.69 -7.08
CA TYR A 90 9.49 -8.43 -6.31
C TYR A 90 8.84 -9.41 -5.33
N TRP A 91 7.74 -9.01 -4.70
CA TRP A 91 6.93 -9.92 -3.89
C TRP A 91 6.43 -11.12 -4.72
N LYS A 92 5.86 -10.88 -5.90
CA LYS A 92 5.38 -11.95 -6.80
C LYS A 92 6.50 -12.89 -7.25
N LYS A 93 7.73 -12.38 -7.36
CA LYS A 93 8.94 -13.14 -7.75
C LYS A 93 9.68 -13.77 -6.56
N ASN A 94 9.16 -13.66 -5.33
CA ASN A 94 9.82 -14.12 -4.10
C ASN A 94 11.23 -13.53 -3.89
N GLN A 95 11.48 -12.32 -4.40
CA GLN A 95 12.76 -11.61 -4.24
C GLN A 95 12.75 -10.76 -2.96
N GLY A 96 12.96 -11.41 -1.81
CA GLY A 96 12.88 -10.77 -0.49
C GLY A 96 13.87 -9.61 -0.28
N ASN A 97 15.11 -9.76 -0.77
CA ASN A 97 16.13 -8.72 -0.62
C ASN A 97 15.78 -7.43 -1.38
N GLU A 98 15.36 -7.56 -2.64
CA GLU A 98 14.92 -6.43 -3.46
C GLU A 98 13.65 -5.78 -2.91
N LEU A 99 12.73 -6.58 -2.35
CA LEU A 99 11.56 -6.05 -1.67
C LEU A 99 11.94 -5.21 -0.44
N SER A 100 12.90 -5.67 0.37
CA SER A 100 13.42 -4.93 1.52
C SER A 100 14.12 -3.63 1.07
N ARG A 101 14.90 -3.69 -0.02
CA ARG A 101 15.56 -2.53 -0.61
C ARG A 101 14.55 -1.46 -1.05
N VAL A 102 13.47 -1.87 -1.74
CA VAL A 102 12.38 -0.98 -2.15
C VAL A 102 11.61 -0.45 -0.93
N LYS A 103 11.39 -1.27 0.11
CA LYS A 103 10.77 -0.83 1.37
C LYS A 103 11.61 0.27 2.03
N ASN A 104 12.92 0.07 2.14
CA ASN A 104 13.83 1.05 2.73
C ASN A 104 13.81 2.35 1.93
N ALA A 105 13.92 2.27 0.60
CA ALA A 105 13.83 3.44 -0.27
C ALA A 105 12.49 4.19 -0.11
N TYR A 106 11.37 3.48 -0.01
CA TYR A 106 10.05 4.06 0.22
C TYR A 106 9.99 4.84 1.54
N ILE A 107 10.48 4.24 2.62
CA ILE A 107 10.44 4.83 3.96
C ILE A 107 11.40 6.02 4.08
N SER A 108 12.57 5.92 3.44
CA SER A 108 13.58 6.98 3.42
C SER A 108 13.12 8.26 2.70
N LEU A 109 12.01 8.22 1.96
CA LEU A 109 11.37 9.45 1.44
C LEU A 109 10.99 10.45 2.53
N ALA A 110 10.77 9.99 3.77
CA ALA A 110 10.53 10.87 4.92
C ALA A 110 11.70 11.81 5.26
N ARG A 111 12.92 11.48 4.81
CA ARG A 111 14.12 12.31 5.00
C ARG A 111 14.13 13.54 4.10
N PHE A 112 13.46 13.48 2.96
CA PHE A 112 13.39 14.58 2.01
C PHE A 112 12.35 15.59 2.49
N GLN A 113 12.78 16.75 2.96
CA GLN A 113 11.90 17.81 3.47
C GLN A 113 12.32 19.17 2.90
N SER A 114 11.41 20.14 2.99
CA SER A 114 11.77 21.52 2.70
C SER A 114 12.71 22.06 3.77
N LYS A 115 13.80 22.70 3.34
CA LYS A 115 14.75 23.39 4.21
C LYS A 115 14.17 24.62 4.90
N ASP A 116 13.02 25.11 4.45
CA ASP A 116 12.39 26.33 4.98
C ASP A 116 11.71 26.11 6.35
N LEU A 117 11.67 24.87 6.84
CA LEU A 117 11.05 24.52 8.13
C LEU A 117 12.07 24.64 9.29
N GLU A 118 11.61 24.94 10.50
CA GLU A 118 12.45 24.85 11.69
C GLU A 118 12.86 23.40 12.01
N LEU A 119 14.06 23.21 12.57
CA LEU A 119 14.63 21.88 12.85
C LEU A 119 13.73 20.99 13.72
N GLU A 120 13.07 21.57 14.73
CA GLU A 120 12.15 20.85 15.61
C GLU A 120 10.92 20.34 14.85
N ILE A 121 10.36 21.20 13.98
CA ILE A 121 9.24 20.84 13.10
C ILE A 121 9.67 19.76 12.10
N GLN A 122 10.88 19.85 11.55
CA GLN A 122 11.42 18.86 10.62
C GLN A 122 11.58 17.48 11.28
N ALA A 123 12.07 17.43 12.52
CA ALA A 123 12.23 16.19 13.28
C ALA A 123 10.87 15.54 13.60
N HIS A 124 9.89 16.32 14.06
CA HIS A 124 8.54 15.82 14.30
C HIS A 124 7.87 15.33 13.01
N LYS A 125 8.04 16.07 11.91
CA LYS A 125 7.52 15.69 10.60
C LYS A 125 8.18 14.42 10.08
N LEU A 126 9.48 14.25 10.27
CA LEU A 126 10.22 13.05 9.87
C LEU A 126 9.67 11.82 10.59
N ALA A 127 9.53 11.89 11.92
CA ALA A 127 9.02 10.76 12.70
C ALA A 127 7.58 10.39 12.29
N LYS A 128 6.73 11.39 12.08
CA LYS A 128 5.34 11.20 11.64
C LYS A 128 5.26 10.62 10.23
N GLU A 129 6.04 11.15 9.29
CA GLU A 129 6.06 10.71 7.89
C GLU A 129 6.66 9.31 7.77
N LYS A 130 7.77 9.01 8.45
CA LYS A 130 8.37 7.66 8.51
C LYS A 130 7.34 6.64 8.99
N LYS A 131 6.63 6.93 10.10
CA LYS A 131 5.57 6.06 10.62
C LYS A 131 4.41 5.87 9.64
N SER A 132 3.99 6.95 8.98
CA SER A 132 2.93 6.92 7.97
C SER A 132 3.32 6.07 6.77
N LEU A 133 4.51 6.27 6.21
CA LEU A 133 5.02 5.56 5.04
C LEU A 133 5.22 4.06 5.33
N THR A 134 5.74 3.71 6.51
CA THR A 134 5.87 2.31 6.93
C THR A 134 4.50 1.62 6.95
N ARG A 135 3.51 2.24 7.61
CA ARG A 135 2.15 1.69 7.69
C ARG A 135 1.50 1.56 6.31
N GLU A 136 1.67 2.56 5.46
CA GLU A 136 1.12 2.56 4.11
C GLU A 136 1.71 1.42 3.26
N PHE A 137 3.04 1.23 3.32
CA PHE A 137 3.72 0.16 2.60
C PHE A 137 3.29 -1.23 3.10
N GLU A 138 3.22 -1.42 4.42
CA GLU A 138 2.80 -2.68 5.03
C GLU A 138 1.35 -3.01 4.69
N TYR A 139 0.46 -2.01 4.74
CA TYR A 139 -0.93 -2.18 4.31
C TYR A 139 -1.04 -2.56 2.83
N TYR A 140 -0.25 -1.92 1.96
CA TYR A 140 -0.20 -2.24 0.54
C TYR A 140 0.24 -3.69 0.28
N ILE A 141 1.32 -4.14 0.93
CA ILE A 141 1.81 -5.52 0.80
C ILE A 141 0.81 -6.53 1.39
N ALA A 142 0.21 -6.24 2.54
CA ALA A 142 -0.82 -7.10 3.11
C ALA A 142 -2.02 -7.24 2.16
N ARG A 143 -2.53 -6.12 1.62
CA ARG A 143 -3.67 -6.12 0.69
C ARG A 143 -3.37 -6.87 -0.61
N THR A 144 -2.16 -6.72 -1.15
CA THR A 144 -1.75 -7.42 -2.37
C THR A 144 -1.60 -8.93 -2.14
N ARG A 145 -1.15 -9.36 -0.95
CA ARG A 145 -1.17 -10.78 -0.53
C ARG A 145 -2.59 -11.35 -0.52
N PHE A 146 -3.51 -10.71 0.19
CA PHE A 146 -4.90 -11.16 0.30
C PHE A 146 -5.63 -11.25 -1.05
N ASN A 147 -5.34 -10.34 -1.98
CA ASN A 147 -5.95 -10.38 -3.31
C ASN A 147 -5.43 -11.54 -4.18
N ARG A 148 -4.22 -12.06 -3.94
CA ARG A 148 -3.70 -13.24 -4.64
C ARG A 148 -4.40 -14.51 -4.16
N ASP A 149 -4.60 -14.66 -2.85
CA ASP A 149 -5.25 -15.85 -2.27
C ASP A 149 -6.72 -15.98 -2.70
N LYS A 150 -7.36 -14.86 -3.09
CA LYS A 150 -8.70 -14.84 -3.68
C LYS A 150 -8.74 -15.09 -5.19
N ALA A 151 -7.59 -15.06 -5.86
CA ALA A 151 -7.46 -15.18 -7.32
C ALA A 151 -6.77 -16.49 -7.76
N ALA A 152 -6.27 -17.28 -6.80
CA ALA A 152 -5.81 -18.66 -6.97
C ALA A 152 -6.97 -19.63 -6.73
#